data_AF-A0AAW2Z502-F1
#
_entry.id   AF-A0AAW2Z502-F1
#
_cell.length_a   1.000
_cell.length_b   1.000
_cell.length_c   1.000
_cell.angle_alpha   90.00
_cell.angle_beta   90.00
_cell.angle_gamma   90.00
#
_symmetry.space_group_name_H-M   'P 1'
#
loop_
_entity.id
_entity.type
_entity.pdbx_description
1 polymer ?
#
loop_
_entity_poly.entity_id
_entity_poly.type
_entity_poly.pdbx_seq_one_letter_code
_entity_poly.pdbx_strand_id
1 'polypeptide(L)'
;MANSLRERGYECVETLDPCTSEIITKTKFNVITLFNVLDRCSHPISLLKTCKRIMTQHDGGCLLILAVVFPFRPYVEDGIDNVDPEEKIILGKNLPWEMSVNLFAEKVLGKIGFKVLTVSKSPYVSEGDYEKDFYCITDAVFVVEVKKD
;
A
#
# COMPACT_ATOMS: atom_id res chain seq x y z
N MET A 1 12.67 13.70 -2.24
CA MET A 1 11.39 13.53 -2.98
C MET A 1 10.47 14.74 -2.85
N ALA A 2 10.05 15.12 -1.63
CA ALA A 2 9.05 16.18 -1.41
C ALA A 2 9.41 17.54 -2.07
N ASN A 3 10.67 18.00 -1.96
CA ASN A 3 11.10 19.26 -2.59
C ASN A 3 10.90 19.26 -4.12
N SER A 4 11.30 18.17 -4.78
CA SER A 4 11.15 18.04 -6.25
C SER A 4 9.68 17.96 -6.69
N LEU A 5 8.78 17.48 -5.82
CA LEU A 5 7.34 17.49 -6.08
C LEU A 5 6.76 18.90 -5.88
N ARG A 6 7.18 19.63 -4.84
CA ARG A 6 6.79 21.03 -4.62
C ARG A 6 7.21 21.93 -5.77
N GLU A 7 8.42 21.75 -6.31
CA GLU A 7 8.91 22.45 -7.51
C GLU A 7 8.02 22.23 -8.74
N ARG A 8 7.32 21.08 -8.81
CA ARG A 8 6.35 20.75 -9.87
C ARG A 8 4.92 21.18 -9.54
N GLY A 9 4.71 21.90 -8.44
CA GLY A 9 3.40 22.42 -8.03
C GLY A 9 2.53 21.45 -7.23
N TYR A 10 3.07 20.31 -6.78
CA TYR A 10 2.34 19.39 -5.92
C TYR A 10 2.38 19.84 -4.45
N GLU A 11 1.21 19.83 -3.80
CA GLU A 11 1.15 19.99 -2.34
C GLU A 11 1.72 18.74 -1.65
N CYS A 12 2.75 18.93 -0.83
CA CYS A 12 3.47 17.84 -0.17
C CYS A 12 3.48 18.04 1.34
N VAL A 13 2.88 17.09 2.05
CA VAL A 13 2.88 17.03 3.51
C VAL A 13 3.88 15.97 3.94
N GLU A 14 4.89 16.38 4.72
CA GLU A 14 5.82 15.46 5.38
C GLU A 14 5.32 15.20 6.79
N THR A 15 5.00 13.95 7.09
CA THR A 15 4.48 13.55 8.41
C THR A 15 4.85 12.09 8.69
N LEU A 16 5.01 11.76 9.97
CA LEU A 16 5.19 10.40 10.46
C LEU A 16 3.85 9.66 10.60
N ASP A 17 2.76 10.39 10.86
CA ASP A 17 1.40 9.86 10.88
C ASP A 17 0.48 10.80 10.09
N PRO A 18 -0.08 10.35 8.95
CA PRO A 18 -1.05 11.11 8.19
C PRO A 18 -2.24 11.63 9.01
N CYS A 19 -2.64 10.92 10.06
CA CYS A 19 -3.83 11.25 10.84
C CYS A 19 -3.60 12.28 11.94
N THR A 20 -2.35 12.67 12.20
CA THR A 20 -2.03 13.81 13.08
C THR A 20 -1.79 15.10 12.29
N SER A 21 -1.69 15.01 10.97
CA SER A 21 -1.54 16.19 10.10
C SER A 21 -2.86 16.94 9.96
N GLU A 22 -2.86 18.21 10.37
CA GLU A 22 -4.01 19.10 10.21
C GLU A 22 -4.39 19.30 8.73
N ILE A 23 -3.40 19.34 7.84
CA ILE A 23 -3.63 19.46 6.39
C ILE A 23 -4.38 18.23 5.88
N ILE A 24 -3.90 17.03 6.21
CA ILE A 24 -4.51 15.78 5.74
C ILE A 24 -5.91 15.60 6.33
N THR A 25 -6.07 15.81 7.63
CA THR A 25 -7.35 15.60 8.34
C THR A 25 -8.44 16.61 7.96
N LYS A 26 -8.08 17.78 7.42
CA LYS A 26 -9.03 18.76 6.87
C LYS A 26 -9.26 18.61 5.37
N THR A 27 -8.47 17.78 4.69
CA THR A 27 -8.56 17.60 3.25
C THR A 27 -9.45 16.42 2.91
N LYS A 28 -10.46 16.69 2.07
CA LYS A 28 -11.28 15.62 1.50
C LYS A 28 -10.57 14.97 0.33
N PHE A 29 -10.24 13.69 0.48
CA PHE A 29 -9.73 12.86 -0.62
C PHE A 29 -10.86 12.05 -1.26
N ASN A 30 -10.90 12.02 -2.59
CA ASN A 30 -11.76 11.10 -3.35
C ASN A 30 -11.04 9.79 -3.66
N VAL A 31 -9.71 9.83 -3.76
CA VAL A 31 -8.84 8.70 -4.07
C VAL A 31 -7.56 8.81 -3.24
N ILE A 32 -7.16 7.69 -2.66
CA ILE A 32 -5.85 7.49 -2.04
C ILE A 32 -5.12 6.42 -2.86
N THR A 33 -3.84 6.63 -3.16
CA THR A 33 -3.00 5.65 -3.86
C THR A 33 -1.89 5.18 -2.94
N LEU A 34 -1.64 3.87 -2.88
CA LEU A 34 -0.56 3.27 -2.13
C LEU A 34 0.12 2.20 -3.00
N PHE A 35 1.23 2.55 -3.64
CA PHE A 35 1.86 1.68 -4.64
C PHE A 35 3.17 1.09 -4.14
N ASN A 36 3.20 -0.24 -3.95
CA ASN A 36 4.40 -1.00 -3.58
C ASN A 36 5.09 -0.48 -2.30
N VAL A 37 4.26 -0.13 -1.31
CA VAL A 37 4.71 0.35 0.01
C VAL A 37 4.61 -0.73 1.09
N LEU A 38 3.63 -1.62 1.01
CA LEU A 38 3.30 -2.53 2.12
C LEU A 38 4.40 -3.55 2.43
N ASP A 39 5.17 -3.98 1.42
CA ASP A 39 6.30 -4.89 1.56
C ASP A 39 7.61 -4.18 1.92
N ARG A 40 7.57 -2.85 2.07
CA ARG A 40 8.68 -1.98 2.48
C ARG A 40 8.38 -1.16 3.74
N CYS A 41 7.32 -1.54 4.44
CA CYS A 41 6.82 -0.83 5.62
C CYS A 41 6.96 -1.72 6.86
N SER A 42 7.40 -1.15 7.99
CA SER A 42 7.44 -1.88 9.27
C SER A 42 6.03 -2.16 9.80
N HIS A 43 5.07 -1.28 9.52
CA HIS A 43 3.70 -1.34 10.06
C HIS A 43 2.61 -1.32 8.96
N PRO A 44 2.58 -2.30 8.03
CA PRO A 44 1.65 -2.30 6.89
C PRO A 44 0.16 -2.41 7.29
N ILE A 45 -0.18 -3.06 8.41
CA ILE A 45 -1.56 -3.17 8.87
C ILE A 45 -2.04 -1.83 9.44
N SER A 46 -1.21 -1.17 10.24
CA SER A 46 -1.50 0.17 10.76
C SER A 46 -1.56 1.21 9.66
N LEU A 47 -0.74 1.11 8.62
CA LEU A 47 -0.83 1.97 7.44
C LEU A 47 -2.18 1.79 6.72
N LEU A 48 -2.63 0.55 6.49
CA LEU A 48 -3.94 0.28 5.91
C LEU A 48 -5.11 0.80 6.77
N LYS A 49 -5.01 0.67 8.11
CA LYS A 49 -5.99 1.27 9.05
C LYS A 49 -5.98 2.80 8.99
N THR A 50 -4.82 3.41 8.82
CA THR A 50 -4.65 4.86 8.64
C THR A 50 -5.35 5.32 7.36
N CYS A 51 -5.14 4.62 6.23
CA CYS A 51 -5.88 4.89 4.99
C CYS A 51 -7.39 4.78 5.22
N LYS A 52 -7.86 3.71 5.87
CA LYS A 52 -9.29 3.55 6.20
C LYS A 52 -9.83 4.75 6.98
N ARG A 53 -9.11 5.20 8.02
CA ARG A 53 -9.50 6.34 8.85
C ARG A 53 -9.66 7.62 8.02
N ILE A 54 -8.69 7.92 7.14
CA ILE A 54 -8.75 9.08 6.24
C ILE A 54 -9.95 8.96 5.29
N MET A 55 -10.16 7.78 4.70
CA MET A 55 -11.29 7.53 3.78
C MET A 55 -12.66 7.74 4.43
N THR A 56 -12.76 7.60 5.75
CA THR A 56 -14.01 7.75 6.51
C THR A 56 -14.20 9.13 7.15
N GLN A 57 -13.26 10.07 6.98
CA GLN A 57 -13.36 11.40 7.61
C GLN A 57 -14.45 12.29 7.00
N HIS A 58 -14.85 12.03 5.75
CA HIS A 58 -15.78 12.88 5.01
C HIS A 58 -16.85 12.04 4.30
N ASP A 59 -18.06 12.60 4.21
CA ASP A 59 -19.14 12.01 3.43
C ASP A 59 -18.84 12.03 1.92
N GLY A 60 -19.36 11.04 1.19
CA GLY A 60 -19.26 10.98 -0.29
C GLY A 60 -18.36 9.88 -0.86
N GLY A 61 -17.81 9.01 -0.01
CA GLY A 61 -17.02 7.85 -0.42
C GLY A 61 -15.60 8.22 -0.89
N CYS A 62 -14.65 7.34 -0.62
CA CYS A 62 -13.27 7.44 -1.07
C CYS A 62 -12.79 6.07 -1.54
N LEU A 63 -12.00 6.04 -2.60
CA LEU A 63 -11.34 4.83 -3.09
C LEU A 63 -9.90 4.75 -2.59
N LEU A 64 -9.43 3.54 -2.32
CA LEU A 64 -8.02 3.25 -2.16
C LEU A 64 -7.57 2.36 -3.33
N ILE A 65 -6.56 2.83 -4.06
CA ILE A 65 -5.88 2.06 -5.09
C ILE A 65 -4.55 1.58 -4.51
N LEU A 66 -4.41 0.27 -4.39
CA LEU A 66 -3.28 -0.38 -3.75
C LEU A 66 -2.55 -1.25 -4.77
N ALA A 67 -1.25 -1.06 -4.94
CA ALA A 67 -0.41 -2.01 -5.67
C ALA A 67 0.41 -2.83 -4.67
N VAL A 68 0.33 -4.16 -4.79
CA VAL A 68 1.05 -5.13 -3.95
C VAL A 68 1.68 -6.19 -4.80
N VAL A 69 3.01 -6.28 -4.69
CA VAL A 69 3.79 -7.26 -5.40
C VAL A 69 3.67 -8.67 -4.81
N PHE A 70 3.59 -9.68 -5.69
CA PHE A 70 3.56 -11.09 -5.31
C PHE A 70 4.67 -11.90 -6.01
N PRO A 71 5.31 -12.86 -5.31
CA PRO A 71 5.05 -13.30 -3.94
C PRO A 71 5.37 -12.23 -2.90
N PHE A 72 4.51 -12.09 -1.89
CA PHE A 72 4.66 -11.05 -0.86
C PHE A 72 5.84 -11.38 0.06
N ARG A 73 6.94 -10.63 -0.07
CA ARG A 73 8.21 -10.84 0.63
C ARG A 73 8.61 -9.54 1.33
N PRO A 74 7.99 -9.22 2.47
CA PRO A 74 8.21 -7.93 3.12
C PRO A 74 9.59 -7.88 3.79
N TYR A 75 10.24 -6.73 3.70
CA TYR A 75 11.41 -6.37 4.48
C TYR A 75 11.45 -4.86 4.66
N VAL A 76 12.14 -4.37 5.69
CA VAL A 76 12.33 -2.95 5.97
C VAL A 76 13.80 -2.62 5.87
N GLU A 77 14.13 -1.55 5.16
CA GLU A 77 15.50 -1.04 5.06
C GLU A 77 15.82 -0.25 6.32
N ASP A 78 16.80 -0.71 7.09
CA ASP A 78 17.36 -0.03 8.26
C ASP A 78 18.85 0.24 8.02
N GLY A 79 19.13 1.41 7.44
CA GLY A 79 20.48 1.75 6.99
C GLY A 79 20.96 0.84 5.87
N ILE A 80 21.91 -0.04 6.17
CA ILE A 80 22.45 -1.04 5.23
C ILE A 80 21.83 -2.44 5.43
N ASP A 81 21.06 -2.62 6.50
CA ASP A 81 20.47 -3.89 6.89
C ASP A 81 19.03 -3.99 6.38
N ASN A 82 18.59 -5.23 6.14
CA ASN A 82 17.20 -5.55 5.88
C ASN A 82 16.64 -6.29 7.09
N VAL A 83 15.64 -5.70 7.74
CA VAL A 83 14.98 -6.27 8.93
C VAL A 83 13.55 -6.71 8.63
N ASP A 84 13.05 -7.63 9.46
CA ASP A 84 11.65 -8.03 9.42
C ASP A 84 10.74 -6.85 9.81
N PRO A 85 9.56 -6.69 9.18
CA PRO A 85 8.57 -5.73 9.64
C PRO A 85 8.02 -6.11 11.03
N GLU A 86 7.68 -5.10 11.84
CA GLU A 86 7.07 -5.29 13.15
C GLU A 86 5.65 -5.88 13.04
N GLU A 87 4.87 -5.47 12.03
CA GLU A 87 3.57 -6.05 11.71
C GLU A 87 3.68 -7.03 10.54
N LYS A 88 3.38 -8.30 10.78
CA LYS A 88 3.53 -9.36 9.78
C LYS A 88 2.22 -9.65 9.05
N ILE A 89 2.27 -9.60 7.72
CA ILE A 89 1.25 -10.16 6.82
C ILE A 89 1.69 -11.56 6.40
N ILE A 90 0.94 -12.57 6.82
CA ILE A 90 1.27 -13.98 6.56
C ILE A 90 0.24 -14.57 5.59
N LEU A 91 0.64 -14.84 4.35
CA LEU A 91 -0.22 -15.40 3.30
C LEU A 91 0.06 -16.87 2.99
N GLY A 92 1.19 -17.42 3.47
CA GLY A 92 1.67 -18.75 3.11
C GLY A 92 2.87 -18.69 2.16
N LYS A 93 3.66 -19.77 2.10
CA LYS A 93 4.88 -19.85 1.27
C LYS A 93 4.59 -20.58 -0.04
N ASN A 94 5.21 -20.13 -1.14
CA ASN A 94 5.19 -20.78 -2.46
C ASN A 94 3.77 -21.03 -3.02
N LEU A 95 2.84 -20.12 -2.76
CA LEU A 95 1.50 -20.21 -3.31
C LEU A 95 1.46 -19.68 -4.76
N PRO A 96 0.55 -20.20 -5.59
CA PRO A 96 0.21 -19.58 -6.87
C PRO A 96 -0.17 -18.11 -6.69
N TRP A 97 0.08 -17.29 -7.71
CA TRP A 97 -0.16 -15.85 -7.66
C TRP A 97 -1.62 -15.54 -7.32
N GLU A 98 -2.56 -16.17 -8.02
CA GLU A 98 -4.00 -15.98 -7.83
C GLU A 98 -4.45 -16.33 -6.41
N MET A 99 -3.85 -17.37 -5.82
CA MET A 99 -4.16 -17.79 -4.45
C MET A 99 -3.62 -16.78 -3.43
N SER A 100 -2.43 -16.24 -3.66
CA SER A 100 -1.83 -15.20 -2.81
C SER A 100 -2.64 -13.91 -2.84
N VAL A 101 -3.09 -13.50 -4.03
CA VAL A 101 -3.97 -12.33 -4.25
C VAL A 101 -5.30 -12.51 -3.53
N ASN A 102 -5.94 -13.68 -3.66
CA ASN A 102 -7.21 -13.97 -2.97
C ASN A 102 -7.03 -13.98 -1.44
N LEU A 103 -5.97 -14.61 -0.93
CA LEU A 103 -5.69 -14.62 0.50
C LEU A 103 -5.41 -13.22 1.03
N PHE A 104 -4.70 -12.38 0.27
CA PHE A 104 -4.48 -10.99 0.65
C PHE A 104 -5.79 -10.21 0.69
N ALA A 105 -6.63 -10.35 -0.34
CA ALA A 105 -7.95 -9.73 -0.40
C ALA A 105 -8.84 -10.13 0.79
N GLU A 106 -8.90 -11.41 1.14
CA GLU A 106 -9.78 -11.89 2.21
C GLU A 106 -9.21 -11.68 3.61
N LYS A 107 -7.97 -12.11 3.82
CA LYS A 107 -7.36 -12.23 5.17
C LYS A 107 -6.70 -10.94 5.62
N VAL A 108 -6.37 -10.03 4.71
CA VAL A 108 -5.79 -8.72 5.03
C VAL A 108 -6.82 -7.62 4.81
N LEU A 109 -7.17 -7.33 3.54
CA LEU A 109 -8.07 -6.21 3.21
C LEU A 109 -9.47 -6.43 3.81
N GLY A 110 -10.02 -7.63 3.63
CA GLY A 110 -11.35 -7.99 4.13
C GLY A 110 -11.47 -7.90 5.66
N LYS A 111 -10.41 -8.27 6.40
CA LYS A 111 -10.36 -8.20 7.87
C LYS A 111 -10.23 -6.76 8.39
N ILE A 112 -9.58 -5.87 7.64
CA ILE A 112 -9.50 -4.44 8.00
C ILE A 112 -10.85 -3.74 7.76
N GLY A 113 -11.71 -4.33 6.95
CA GLY A 113 -13.04 -3.80 6.61
C GLY A 113 -13.07 -3.11 5.26
N PHE A 114 -12.15 -3.46 4.35
CA PHE A 114 -12.24 -3.07 2.95
C PHE A 114 -13.09 -4.06 2.17
N LYS A 115 -13.81 -3.55 1.17
CA LYS A 115 -14.44 -4.32 0.11
C LYS A 115 -13.63 -4.12 -1.17
N VAL A 116 -13.16 -5.22 -1.74
CA VAL A 116 -12.47 -5.20 -3.02
C VAL A 116 -13.50 -5.01 -4.13
N LEU A 117 -13.32 -3.97 -4.94
CA LEU A 117 -14.19 -3.65 -6.08
C LEU A 117 -13.68 -4.31 -7.36
N THR A 118 -12.38 -4.21 -7.61
CA THR A 118 -11.73 -4.85 -8.74
C THR A 118 -10.26 -5.08 -8.45
N VAL A 119 -9.67 -6.02 -9.19
CA VAL A 119 -8.24 -6.36 -9.15
C VAL A 119 -7.73 -6.45 -10.57
N SER A 120 -6.57 -5.85 -10.83
CA SER A 120 -5.84 -6.01 -12.09
C SER A 120 -4.47 -6.62 -11.84
N LYS A 121 -3.97 -7.39 -12.81
CA LYS A 121 -2.60 -7.91 -12.83
C LYS A 121 -1.74 -6.95 -13.64
N SER A 122 -0.61 -6.50 -13.07
CA SER A 122 0.29 -5.54 -13.73
C SER A 122 1.74 -6.01 -13.61
N PRO A 123 2.63 -5.73 -14.58
CA PRO A 123 4.05 -5.82 -14.32
C PRO A 123 4.48 -4.77 -13.28
N TYR A 124 5.36 -5.15 -12.37
CA TYR A 124 6.13 -4.25 -11.51
C TYR A 124 7.60 -4.37 -11.92
N VAL A 125 8.14 -3.24 -12.41
CA VAL A 125 9.53 -3.14 -12.85
C VAL A 125 10.29 -2.30 -11.84
N SER A 126 11.37 -2.86 -11.30
CA SER A 126 12.28 -2.14 -10.40
C SER A 126 13.70 -2.13 -10.96
N GLU A 127 14.51 -1.21 -10.44
CA GLU A 127 15.94 -1.19 -10.68
C GLU A 127 16.55 -2.57 -10.36
N GLY A 128 17.51 -2.95 -11.19
CA GLY A 128 18.23 -4.19 -11.07
C GLY A 128 19.45 -4.10 -10.14
N ASP A 129 20.38 -5.01 -10.33
CA ASP A 129 21.66 -5.08 -9.64
C ASP A 129 22.79 -5.46 -10.61
N TYR A 130 23.93 -5.90 -10.06
CA TYR A 130 25.07 -6.30 -10.87
C TYR A 130 24.81 -7.57 -11.71
N GLU A 131 23.78 -8.37 -11.41
CA GLU A 131 23.42 -9.57 -12.17
C GLU A 131 22.36 -9.30 -13.25
N LYS A 132 21.42 -8.38 -12.99
CA LYS A 132 20.30 -8.07 -13.89
C LYS A 132 20.08 -6.57 -13.98
N ASP A 133 19.84 -6.05 -15.19
CA ASP A 133 19.57 -4.61 -15.40
C ASP A 133 18.26 -4.15 -14.73
N PHE A 134 17.27 -5.04 -14.64
CA PHE A 134 16.00 -4.77 -13.97
C PHE A 134 15.36 -6.06 -13.49
N TYR A 135 14.53 -5.93 -12.46
CA TYR A 135 13.63 -6.98 -12.02
C TYR A 135 12.23 -6.70 -12.57
N CYS A 136 11.59 -7.72 -13.13
CA CYS A 136 10.18 -7.67 -13.50
C CYS A 136 9.44 -8.77 -12.74
N ILE A 137 8.57 -8.35 -11.82
CA ILE A 137 7.74 -9.23 -11.01
C ILE A 137 6.27 -8.83 -11.16
N THR A 138 5.35 -9.63 -10.61
CA THR A 138 3.92 -9.48 -10.87
C THR A 138 3.24 -8.76 -9.73
N ASP A 139 2.65 -7.61 -10.04
CA ASP A 139 1.86 -6.78 -9.16
C ASP A 139 0.37 -7.15 -9.22
N ALA A 140 -0.33 -6.95 -8.12
CA ALA A 140 -1.78 -6.91 -8.09
C ALA A 140 -2.24 -5.51 -7.69
N VAL A 141 -2.98 -4.86 -8.57
CA VAL A 141 -3.57 -3.53 -8.32
C VAL A 141 -5.01 -3.72 -7.88
N PHE A 142 -5.27 -3.48 -6.59
CA PHE A 142 -6.59 -3.53 -5.99
C PHE A 142 -7.21 -2.13 -5.99
N VAL A 143 -8.48 -2.05 -6.36
CA VAL A 143 -9.33 -0.91 -6.03
C VAL A 143 -10.28 -1.33 -4.92
N VAL A 144 -10.26 -0.61 -3.81
CA VAL A 144 -11.08 -0.93 -2.64
C VAL A 144 -11.85 0.27 -2.12
N GLU A 145 -12.99 0.00 -1.50
CA GLU A 145 -13.75 0.94 -0.69
C GLU A 145 -13.87 0.45 0.75
N VAL A 146 -14.21 1.33 1.68
CA VAL A 146 -14.56 0.92 3.04
C VAL A 146 -15.94 0.25 3.03
N LYS A 147 -16.07 -0.93 3.65
CA LYS A 147 -17.37 -1.58 3.84
C LYS A 147 -18.29 -0.65 4.62
N LYS A 148 -19.51 -0.46 4.11
CA LYS A 148 -20.60 0.14 4.88
C LYS A 148 -21.17 -0.94 5.78
N ASP A 149 -21.41 -0.60 7.04
CA ASP A 149 -22.13 -1.46 7.98
C ASP A 149 -23.59 -1.66 7.54
#